data_AF-A0A540LY51-F1
#
_entry.id   AF-A0A540LY51-F1
#
_cell.length_a   1.000
_cell.length_b   1.000
_cell.length_c   1.000
_cell.angle_alpha   90.00
_cell.angle_beta   90.00
_cell.angle_gamma   90.00
#
_symmetry.space_group_name_H-M   'P 1'
#
loop_
_entity.id
_entity.type
_entity.pdbx_description
1 polymer ?
#
loop_
_entity_poly.entity_id
_entity_poly.type
_entity_poly.pdbx_seq_one_letter_code
_entity_poly.pdbx_strand_id
1 'polypeptide(L)'
;MKESWVTFIEALDQLMPGFDPEIGKLAQRVLINPRKIDYQTGVFASKITPAKDGKPVTIELIDAKTKEPKETLEVDAVIIATGRAPFTQGLGLENV
;
A
#
# COMPACT_ATOMS: atom_id res chain seq x y z
N MET A 1 -14.78 -11.59 -17.77
CA MET A 1 -14.20 -11.26 -16.45
C MET A 1 -14.18 -9.75 -16.32
N LYS A 2 -14.72 -9.17 -15.25
CA LYS A 2 -14.54 -7.73 -14.99
C LYS A 2 -13.12 -7.51 -14.48
N GLU A 3 -12.37 -6.61 -15.10
CA GLU A 3 -11.06 -6.19 -14.60
C GLU A 3 -11.26 -5.18 -13.47
N SER A 4 -10.58 -5.38 -12.34
CA SER A 4 -10.58 -4.43 -11.22
C SER A 4 -9.70 -3.22 -11.53
N TRP A 5 -10.12 -2.03 -11.09
CA TRP A 5 -9.26 -0.86 -10.99
C TRP A 5 -8.47 -0.94 -9.69
N VAL A 6 -7.15 -0.75 -9.74
CA VAL A 6 -6.27 -0.91 -8.58
C VAL A 6 -5.51 0.40 -8.36
N THR A 7 -5.40 0.82 -7.10
CA THR A 7 -4.56 1.96 -6.72
C THR A 7 -3.54 1.49 -5.69
N PHE A 8 -2.25 1.70 -5.94
CA PHE A 8 -1.20 1.45 -4.95
C PHE A 8 -1.03 2.66 -4.04
N ILE A 9 -0.94 2.42 -2.73
CA ILE A 9 -0.68 3.44 -1.72
C ILE A 9 0.71 3.17 -1.14
N GLU A 10 1.63 4.12 -1.31
CA GLU A 10 3.03 4.00 -0.93
C GLU A 10 3.44 5.21 -0.08
N ALA A 11 4.13 4.94 1.02
CA ALA A 11 4.57 5.96 1.96
C ALA A 11 5.84 6.67 1.48
N LEU A 12 6.70 5.96 0.76
CA LEU A 12 7.93 6.51 0.20
C LEU A 12 7.64 7.33 -1.06
N ASP A 13 8.61 8.16 -1.46
CA ASP A 13 8.44 9.11 -2.57
C ASP A 13 8.30 8.42 -3.94
N GLN A 14 8.66 7.13 -4.05
CA GLN A 14 8.61 6.36 -5.29
C GLN A 14 8.16 4.91 -5.03
N LEU A 15 7.60 4.29 -6.06
CA LEU A 15 7.37 2.84 -6.08
C LEU A 15 8.68 2.07 -6.15
N MET A 16 8.69 0.84 -5.62
CA MET A 16 9.84 -0.07 -5.65
C MET A 16 11.16 0.56 -5.16
N PRO A 17 11.19 1.25 -4.00
CA PRO A 17 12.35 2.05 -3.59
C PRO A 17 13.60 1.24 -3.22
N GLY A 18 13.47 -0.08 -3.06
CA GLY A 18 14.59 -1.00 -2.83
C GLY A 18 15.22 -1.58 -4.09
N PHE A 19 14.65 -1.32 -5.27
CA PHE A 19 15.21 -1.78 -6.54
C PHE A 19 16.22 -0.79 -7.08
N ASP A 20 17.09 -1.27 -7.97
CA ASP A 20 17.88 -0.38 -8.82
C ASP A 20 16.93 0.57 -9.59
N PRO A 21 17.23 1.89 -9.66
CA PRO A 21 16.33 2.87 -10.26
C PRO A 21 15.94 2.58 -11.72
N GLU A 22 16.86 2.05 -12.53
CA GLU A 22 16.58 1.76 -13.94
C GLU A 22 15.71 0.51 -14.08
N ILE A 23 15.90 -0.48 -13.20
CA ILE A 23 15.02 -1.66 -13.11
C ILE A 23 13.62 -1.25 -12.63
N GLY A 24 13.52 -0.39 -11.61
CA GLY A 24 12.25 0.12 -11.11
C GLY A 24 11.45 0.87 -12.19
N LYS A 25 12.09 1.77 -12.95
CA LYS A 25 11.47 2.47 -14.08
C LYS A 25 11.00 1.52 -15.17
N LEU A 26 11.82 0.53 -15.52
CA LEU A 26 11.44 -0.47 -16.52
C LEU A 26 10.22 -1.29 -16.07
N ALA A 27 10.23 -1.75 -14.83
CA ALA A 27 9.11 -2.49 -14.23
C ALA A 27 7.83 -1.65 -14.23
N GLN A 28 7.90 -0.38 -13.82
CA GLN A 28 6.74 0.52 -13.84
C GLN A 28 6.19 0.71 -15.26
N ARG A 29 7.07 0.95 -16.25
CA ARG A 29 6.67 1.11 -17.65
C ARG A 29 6.00 -0.14 -18.23
N VAL A 30 6.49 -1.33 -17.87
CA VAL A 30 6.03 -2.60 -18.45
C VAL A 30 4.86 -3.21 -17.69
N LEU A 31 4.82 -3.04 -16.37
CA LEU A 31 3.87 -3.74 -15.50
C LEU A 31 2.76 -2.85 -14.94
N ILE A 32 2.98 -1.54 -14.81
CA ILE A 32 2.03 -0.64 -14.14
C ILE A 32 1.32 0.22 -15.18
N ASN A 33 2.05 1.08 -15.88
CA ASN A 33 1.50 2.08 -16.79
C ASN A 33 0.53 1.54 -17.87
N PRO A 34 0.71 0.32 -18.44
CA PRO A 34 -0.19 -0.21 -19.45
C PRO A 34 -1.51 -0.78 -18.90
N ARG A 35 -1.67 -0.87 -17.57
CA ARG A 35 -2.80 -1.53 -16.89
C ARG A 35 -3.66 -0.51 -16.17
N LYS A 36 -4.83 -0.94 -15.68
CA LYS A 36 -5.74 -0.15 -14.82
C LYS A 36 -5.19 -0.07 -13.38
N ILE A 37 -3.95 0.37 -13.27
CA ILE A 37 -3.23 0.53 -12.02
C ILE A 37 -2.83 1.99 -11.90
N ASP A 38 -3.37 2.67 -10.91
CA ASP A 38 -2.93 3.98 -10.48
C ASP A 38 -2.09 3.86 -9.20
N TYR A 39 -1.44 4.94 -8.77
CA TYR A 39 -0.68 4.94 -7.53
C TYR A 39 -0.57 6.32 -6.88
N GLN A 40 -0.48 6.34 -5.56
CA GLN A 40 -0.14 7.50 -4.76
C GLN A 40 1.09 7.19 -3.93
N THR A 41 2.14 7.98 -4.11
CA THR A 41 3.36 7.94 -3.29
C THR A 41 3.36 9.08 -2.28
N GLY A 42 4.23 8.99 -1.27
CA GLY A 42 4.32 10.01 -0.22
C GLY A 42 3.10 10.08 0.70
N VAL A 43 2.33 8.98 0.84
CA VAL A 43 1.12 8.93 1.68
C VAL A 43 1.08 7.67 2.54
N PHE A 44 0.59 7.79 3.78
CA PHE A 44 0.24 6.61 4.58
C PHE A 44 -1.25 6.35 4.52
N ALA A 45 -1.62 5.07 4.38
CA ALA A 45 -2.92 4.60 4.85
C ALA A 45 -2.89 4.52 6.39
N SER A 46 -3.30 5.60 7.05
CA SER A 46 -3.21 5.72 8.52
C SER A 46 -4.24 4.85 9.22
N LYS A 47 -5.39 4.62 8.60
CA LYS A 47 -6.46 3.77 9.13
C LYS A 47 -7.25 3.14 8.00
N ILE A 48 -7.55 1.85 8.16
CA ILE A 48 -8.42 1.08 7.28
C ILE A 48 -9.61 0.60 8.09
N THR A 49 -10.83 0.95 7.67
CA THR A 49 -12.06 0.42 8.25
C THR A 49 -12.60 -0.66 7.31
N PRO A 50 -12.67 -1.94 7.73
CA PRO A 50 -13.16 -3.02 6.88
C PRO A 50 -14.62 -2.80 6.45
N ALA A 51 -14.97 -3.35 5.29
CA ALA A 51 -16.35 -3.39 4.81
C ALA A 51 -17.24 -4.12 5.83
N LYS A 52 -18.35 -3.48 6.19
CA LYS A 52 -19.31 -4.01 7.16
C LYS A 52 -20.71 -3.49 6.88
N ASP A 53 -21.72 -4.33 7.07
CA ASP A 53 -23.13 -3.95 6.97
C ASP A 53 -23.50 -3.27 5.63
N GLY A 54 -22.90 -3.75 4.53
CA GLY A 54 -23.11 -3.20 3.17
C GLY A 54 -22.32 -1.93 2.84
N LYS A 55 -21.47 -1.44 3.76
CA LYS A 55 -20.56 -0.30 3.52
C LYS A 55 -19.24 -0.76 2.88
N PRO A 56 -18.62 0.07 2.03
CA PRO A 56 -17.31 -0.24 1.44
C PRO A 56 -16.20 -0.23 2.51
N VAL A 57 -15.01 -0.70 2.13
CA VAL A 57 -13.79 -0.45 2.93
C VAL A 57 -13.47 1.03 2.83
N THR A 58 -13.18 1.68 3.96
CA THR A 58 -12.68 3.06 3.97
C THR A 58 -11.20 3.11 4.32
N ILE A 59 -10.45 3.96 3.63
CA ILE A 59 -9.01 4.16 3.85
C ILE A 59 -8.76 5.63 4.10
N GLU A 60 -8.33 5.98 5.30
CA GLU A 60 -7.90 7.33 5.64
C GLU A 60 -6.43 7.51 5.22
N LEU A 61 -6.17 8.49 4.35
CA LEU A 61 -4.83 8.82 3.89
C LEU A 61 -4.30 10.06 4.61
N ILE A 62 -3.04 10.01 5.01
CA ILE A 62 -2.28 11.17 5.53
C ILE A 62 -1.02 11.39 4.70
N ASP A 63 -0.56 12.63 4.64
CA ASP A 63 0.74 12.95 4.05
C ASP A 63 1.88 12.26 4.83
N ALA A 64 2.83 11.66 4.11
CA ALA A 64 3.89 10.90 4.75
C ALA A 64 4.88 11.76 5.55
N LYS A 65 5.05 13.02 5.18
CA LYS A 65 5.99 13.96 5.78
C LYS A 65 5.32 14.78 6.88
N THR A 66 4.18 15.41 6.58
CA THR A 66 3.50 16.33 7.53
C THR A 66 2.57 15.61 8.50
N LYS A 67 2.15 14.37 8.18
CA LYS A 67 1.13 13.59 8.90
C LYS A 67 -0.26 14.23 8.90
N GLU A 68 -0.49 15.25 8.08
CA GLU A 68 -1.79 15.88 7.96
C GLU A 68 -2.77 15.01 7.15
N PRO A 69 -4.07 15.00 7.49
CA PRO A 69 -5.09 14.32 6.70
C PRO A 69 -5.09 14.82 5.25
N LYS A 70 -5.14 13.89 4.30
CA LYS A 70 -5.19 14.18 2.88
C LYS A 70 -6.56 13.90 2.29
N GLU A 71 -6.98 12.64 2.31
CA GLU A 71 -8.27 12.22 1.77
C GLU A 71 -8.75 10.91 2.41
N THR A 72 -9.98 10.51 2.09
CA THR A 72 -10.52 9.20 2.45
C THR A 72 -11.01 8.50 1.18
N LEU A 73 -10.52 7.28 0.95
CA LEU A 73 -10.90 6.45 -0.19
C LEU A 73 -11.96 5.43 0.23
N GLU A 74 -12.90 5.14 -0.68
CA GLU A 74 -13.85 4.03 -0.55
C GLU A 74 -13.57 2.99 -1.64
N VAL A 75 -13.39 1.74 -1.24
CA VAL A 75 -13.07 0.62 -2.15
C VAL A 75 -13.78 -0.67 -1.74
N ASP A 76 -13.91 -1.61 -2.70
CA ASP A 76 -14.52 -2.91 -2.43
C ASP A 76 -13.63 -3.82 -1.57
N ALA A 77 -12.31 -3.69 -1.71
CA ALA A 77 -11.34 -4.53 -1.02
C ALA A 77 -9.98 -3.84 -0.89
N VAL A 78 -9.19 -4.27 0.11
CA VAL A 78 -7.82 -3.79 0.35
C VAL A 78 -6.89 -4.97 0.56
N ILE A 79 -5.70 -4.90 -0.04
CA ILE A 79 -4.58 -5.80 0.22
C ILE A 79 -3.52 -5.01 0.98
N ILE A 80 -3.13 -5.51 2.16
CA ILE A 80 -2.07 -4.91 2.97
C ILE A 80 -0.77 -5.66 2.67
N ALA A 81 0.15 -4.98 1.97
CA ALA A 81 1.44 -5.53 1.54
C ALA A 81 2.63 -4.66 2.00
N THR A 82 2.60 -4.20 3.25
CA THR A 82 3.57 -3.24 3.83
C THR A 82 4.92 -3.86 4.24
N GLY A 83 5.15 -5.13 3.90
CA GLY A 83 6.38 -5.85 4.21
C GLY A 83 6.15 -7.08 5.08
N ARG A 84 7.23 -7.59 5.67
CA ARG A 84 7.24 -8.79 6.50
C ARG A 84 8.12 -8.54 7.73
N ALA A 85 7.68 -9.02 8.88
CA ALA A 85 8.49 -9.06 10.09
C ALA A 85 8.96 -10.51 10.34
N PRO A 86 10.16 -10.72 10.92
CA PRO A 86 10.55 -12.03 11.43
C PRO A 86 9.56 -12.52 12.49
N PHE A 87 9.23 -13.81 12.45
CA PHE A 87 8.38 -14.44 13.46
C PHE A 87 9.24 -15.19 14.47
N THR A 88 9.47 -14.57 15.62
CA THR A 88 10.35 -15.09 16.69
C THR A 88 9.57 -15.58 17.92
N GLN A 89 8.24 -15.51 17.89
CA GLN A 89 7.40 -15.97 18.99
C GLN A 89 7.56 -17.48 19.20
N GLY A 90 7.79 -17.89 20.46
CA GLY A 90 7.98 -19.30 20.82
C GLY A 90 9.38 -19.86 20.59
N LEU A 91 10.36 -19.02 20.21
CA LEU A 91 11.76 -19.45 20.08
C LEU A 91 12.54 -19.47 21.40
N GLY A 92 11.96 -18.97 22.50
CA GLY A 92 12.60 -18.97 23.82
C GLY A 92 13.75 -17.96 23.97
N LEU A 93 13.80 -16.93 23.13
CA LEU A 93 14.87 -15.92 23.10
C LEU A 93 14.93 -15.06 24.38
N GLU A 94 13.88 -15.05 25.19
CA GLU A 94 13.87 -14.41 26.50
C GLU A 94 14.81 -15.10 27.52
N ASN A 95 15.29 -16.31 27.22
CA ASN A 95 16.13 -17.11 28.11
C ASN A 95 17.63 -17.08 27.73
N VAL A 96 18.01 -16.23 26.77
CA VAL A 96 19.39 -16.07 26.28
C VAL A 96 19.83 -14.61 26.32
#